data_AF-A0A2D0KHN7-F1
#
_entry.id   AF-A0A2D0KHN7-F1
#
_cell.length_a   1.000
_cell.length_b   1.000
_cell.length_c   1.000
_cell.angle_alpha   90.00
_cell.angle_beta   90.00
_cell.angle_gamma   90.00
#
_symmetry.space_group_name_H-M   'P 1'
#
loop_
_entity.id
_entity.type
_entity.pdbx_description
1 polymer ?
#
loop_
_entity_poly.entity_id
_entity_poly.type
_entity_poly.pdbx_seq_one_letter_code
_entity_poly.pdbx_strand_id
1 'polypeptide(L)'
;MMLSFDEIQKKVNELGAKINLHYRDLHIFAGSPGDGRPHITFDDNQYNYVYAERGFEFSRKVTSSLDELLYWIMSDFVHGVAFQYELKHRIENRDGRRIAFPMIVDLMGELKPAWKLRAQNEIDETLSRSPYDDKQY
;
A
#
# COMPACT_ATOMS: atom_id res chain seq x y z
N MET A 1 7.92 20.75 8.78
CA MET A 1 9.20 20.47 8.08
C MET A 1 8.99 19.20 7.30
N MET A 2 9.26 19.21 5.99
CA MET A 2 9.18 17.97 5.20
C MET A 2 10.35 17.08 5.56
N LEU A 3 10.09 15.77 5.65
CA LEU A 3 11.13 14.79 5.82
C LEU A 3 11.87 14.60 4.50
N SER A 4 13.18 14.41 4.58
CA SER A 4 13.99 13.93 3.48
C SER A 4 13.61 12.51 3.08
N PHE A 5 14.05 12.10 1.89
CA PHE A 5 13.81 10.75 1.38
C PHE A 5 14.33 9.66 2.34
N ASP A 6 15.53 9.81 2.90
CA ASP A 6 16.13 8.84 3.82
C ASP A 6 15.35 8.74 5.14
N GLU A 7 14.83 9.87 5.64
CA GLU A 7 13.99 9.90 6.82
C GLU A 7 12.65 9.19 6.58
N ILE A 8 12.07 9.33 5.38
CA ILE A 8 10.86 8.59 4.98
C ILE A 8 11.17 7.09 4.89
N GLN A 9 12.27 6.69 4.23
CA GLN A 9 12.68 5.28 4.14
C GLN A 9 12.86 4.66 5.54
N LYS A 10 13.45 5.41 6.47
CA LYS A 10 13.59 4.98 7.87
C LYS A 10 12.24 4.80 8.55
N LYS A 11 11.29 5.72 8.34
CA LYS A 11 9.92 5.62 8.88
C LYS A 11 9.17 4.42 8.31
N VAL A 12 9.32 4.13 7.02
CA VAL A 12 8.76 2.94 6.37
C VAL A 12 9.33 1.67 6.99
N ASN A 13 10.65 1.61 7.20
CA ASN A 13 11.30 0.47 7.86
C ASN A 13 10.80 0.27 9.30
N GLU A 14 10.66 1.35 10.07
CA GLU A 14 10.11 1.33 11.43
C GLU A 14 8.66 0.81 11.45
N LEU A 15 7.84 1.20 10.47
CA LEU A 15 6.46 0.73 10.34
C LEU A 15 6.41 -0.74 9.92
N GLY A 16 7.14 -1.13 8.89
CA GLY A 16 7.16 -2.52 8.42
C GLY A 16 7.68 -3.51 9.47
N ALA A 17 8.63 -3.10 10.32
CA ALA A 17 9.09 -3.93 11.44
C ALA A 17 7.97 -4.27 12.43
N LYS A 18 6.97 -3.39 12.63
CA LYS A 18 5.82 -3.65 13.52
C LYS A 18 4.93 -4.79 13.04
N ILE A 19 4.86 -4.97 11.72
CA ILE A 19 4.08 -6.01 11.05
C ILE A 19 4.98 -7.14 10.53
N ASN A 20 6.17 -7.29 11.12
CA ASN A 20 7.15 -8.35 10.81
C ASN A 20 7.63 -8.39 9.34
N LEU A 21 7.62 -7.25 8.64
CA LEU A 21 8.23 -7.14 7.32
C LEU A 21 9.72 -6.80 7.44
N HIS A 22 10.53 -7.49 6.65
CA HIS A 22 11.97 -7.28 6.64
C HIS A 22 12.31 -6.04 5.81
N TYR A 23 13.26 -5.20 6.27
CA TYR A 23 13.60 -3.92 5.62
C TYR A 23 14.02 -4.04 4.15
N ARG A 24 14.52 -5.22 3.73
CA ARG A 24 14.90 -5.49 2.34
C ARG A 24 13.71 -5.54 1.39
N ASP A 25 12.52 -5.82 1.91
CA ASP A 25 11.27 -5.88 1.14
C ASP A 25 10.57 -4.52 1.10
N LEU A 26 11.10 -3.51 1.81
CA LEU A 26 10.49 -2.21 2.05
C LEU A 26 11.22 -1.07 1.33
N HIS A 27 11.61 -1.29 0.07
CA HIS A 27 12.34 -0.28 -0.68
C HIS A 27 11.41 0.75 -1.33
N ILE A 28 11.57 2.03 -0.97
CA ILE A 28 10.93 3.15 -1.67
C ILE A 28 11.85 3.71 -2.75
N PHE A 29 11.28 4.36 -3.77
CA PHE A 29 12.03 4.89 -4.91
C PHE A 29 12.00 6.42 -4.96
N ALA A 30 13.15 7.05 -5.23
CA ALA A 30 13.25 8.50 -5.47
C ALA A 30 13.01 8.89 -6.94
N GLY A 31 12.88 7.90 -7.83
CA GLY A 31 12.58 8.07 -9.26
C GLY A 31 11.86 6.82 -9.78
N SER A 32 11.15 6.94 -10.90
CA SER A 32 10.35 5.82 -11.41
C SER A 32 11.21 4.58 -11.69
N PRO A 33 10.85 3.40 -11.14
CA PRO A 33 11.50 2.14 -11.49
C PRO A 33 11.06 1.60 -12.87
N GLY A 34 10.06 2.23 -13.51
CA GLY A 34 9.60 1.89 -14.86
C GLY A 34 8.63 0.71 -14.95
N ASP A 35 8.26 0.08 -13.84
CA ASP A 35 7.42 -1.12 -13.76
C ASP A 35 6.08 -0.89 -13.06
N GLY A 36 5.64 0.36 -12.95
CA GLY A 36 4.37 0.74 -12.33
C GLY A 36 4.44 0.91 -10.81
N ARG A 37 5.53 0.49 -10.15
CA ARG A 37 5.74 0.81 -8.73
C ARG A 37 5.95 2.31 -8.54
N PRO A 38 5.43 2.87 -7.44
CA PRO A 38 5.46 4.30 -7.22
C PRO A 38 6.84 4.79 -6.79
N HIS A 39 7.08 6.08 -7.03
CA HIS A 39 8.23 6.81 -6.52
C HIS A 39 7.79 8.12 -5.86
N ILE A 40 8.68 8.69 -5.05
CA ILE A 40 8.41 9.90 -4.27
C ILE A 40 9.17 11.07 -4.86
N THR A 41 8.46 12.16 -5.15
CA THR A 41 9.08 13.45 -5.50
C THR A 41 8.60 14.55 -4.55
N PHE A 42 9.40 15.60 -4.43
CA PHE A 42 9.14 16.73 -3.55
C PHE A 42 8.97 17.99 -4.39
N ASP A 43 7.81 18.65 -4.29
CA ASP A 43 7.54 19.88 -5.02
C ASP A 43 6.58 20.76 -4.20
N ASP A 44 6.75 22.08 -4.25
CA ASP A 44 5.89 23.07 -3.57
C ASP A 44 5.55 22.73 -2.10
N ASN A 45 6.55 22.31 -1.31
CA ASN A 45 6.39 21.86 0.07
C ASN A 45 5.39 20.69 0.27
N GLN A 46 5.22 19.85 -0.76
CA GLN A 46 4.33 18.69 -0.77
C GLN A 46 5.04 17.43 -1.23
N TYR A 47 4.61 16.31 -0.67
CA TYR A 47 4.99 14.98 -1.11
C TYR A 47 4.12 14.59 -2.30
N ASN A 48 4.76 14.09 -3.35
CA ASN A 48 4.10 13.48 -4.48
C ASN A 48 4.39 11.98 -4.45
N TYR A 49 3.35 11.17 -4.56
CA TYR A 49 3.45 9.72 -4.71
C TYR A 49 2.96 9.35 -6.10
N VAL A 50 3.92 9.02 -6.97
CA VAL A 50 3.74 9.01 -8.42
C VAL A 50 3.89 7.61 -8.96
N TYR A 51 2.85 7.12 -9.63
CA TYR A 51 2.85 5.85 -10.33
C TYR A 51 3.12 6.08 -11.82
N ALA A 52 4.18 5.44 -12.32
CA ALA A 52 4.58 5.52 -13.70
C ALA A 52 5.12 4.18 -14.19
N GLU A 53 4.79 3.83 -15.43
CA GLU A 53 5.25 2.60 -16.09
C GLU A 53 5.78 2.94 -17.49
N ARG A 54 6.94 2.41 -17.87
CA ARG A 54 7.57 2.60 -19.19
C ARG A 54 7.65 4.07 -19.64
N GLY A 55 7.95 4.96 -18.69
CA GLY A 55 8.07 6.40 -18.94
C GLY A 55 6.75 7.18 -18.99
N PHE A 56 5.61 6.53 -18.74
CA PHE A 56 4.29 7.17 -18.69
C PHE A 56 3.76 7.23 -17.25
N GLU A 57 3.55 8.44 -16.75
CA GLU A 57 2.83 8.68 -15.49
C GLU A 57 1.33 8.45 -15.70
N PHE A 58 0.73 7.58 -14.90
CA PHE A 58 -0.70 7.27 -14.98
C PHE A 58 -1.47 7.63 -13.70
N SER A 59 -0.78 7.94 -12.60
CA SER A 59 -1.41 8.40 -11.36
C SER A 59 -0.45 9.19 -10.49
N ARG A 60 -0.97 10.22 -9.82
CA ARG A 60 -0.24 11.04 -8.85
C ARG A 60 -1.15 11.36 -7.67
N LYS A 61 -0.65 11.11 -6.47
CA LYS A 61 -1.27 11.56 -5.22
C LYS A 61 -0.37 12.63 -4.61
N VAL A 62 -0.95 13.73 -4.12
CA VAL A 62 -0.22 14.87 -3.57
C VAL A 62 -0.73 15.18 -2.17
N THR A 63 0.19 15.38 -1.22
CA THR A 63 -0.16 15.73 0.16
C THR A 63 0.97 16.48 0.87
N SER A 64 0.61 17.38 1.78
CA SER A 64 1.56 17.97 2.74
C SER A 64 1.66 17.18 4.05
N SER A 65 0.78 16.18 4.24
CA SER A 65 0.73 15.35 5.45
C SER A 65 1.67 14.15 5.34
N LEU A 66 2.61 14.05 6.28
CA LEU A 66 3.47 12.87 6.39
C LEU A 66 2.66 11.61 6.73
N ASP A 67 1.61 11.73 7.56
CA ASP A 67 0.77 10.57 7.92
C ASP A 67 0.08 9.98 6.69
N GLU A 68 -0.41 10.87 5.82
CA GLU A 68 -1.09 10.51 4.57
C GLU A 68 -0.14 9.82 3.60
N LEU A 69 1.07 10.36 3.41
CA LEU A 69 2.10 9.74 2.58
C LEU A 69 2.45 8.34 3.09
N LEU A 70 2.70 8.20 4.40
CA LEU A 70 3.06 6.92 5.00
C LEU A 70 1.90 5.91 4.92
N TYR A 71 0.64 6.37 4.98
CA TYR A 71 -0.51 5.51 4.75
C TYR A 71 -0.49 4.94 3.32
N TRP A 72 -0.27 5.76 2.28
CA TRP A 72 -0.21 5.28 0.90
C TRP A 72 0.93 4.28 0.68
N ILE A 73 2.12 4.58 1.18
CA ILE A 73 3.29 3.70 1.04
C ILE A 73 3.04 2.36 1.73
N MET A 74 2.57 2.38 2.99
CA MET A 74 2.35 1.15 3.73
C MET A 74 1.17 0.35 3.17
N SER A 75 0.14 1.01 2.65
CA SER A 75 -0.98 0.33 1.98
C SER A 75 -0.48 -0.49 0.79
N ASP A 76 0.37 0.07 -0.08
CA ASP A 76 0.92 -0.66 -1.22
C ASP A 76 1.74 -1.91 -0.78
N PHE A 77 2.59 -1.76 0.23
CA PHE A 77 3.36 -2.90 0.77
C PHE A 77 2.45 -3.96 1.40
N VAL A 78 1.47 -3.56 2.22
CA VAL A 78 0.54 -4.46 2.90
C VAL A 78 -0.34 -5.20 1.90
N HIS A 79 -0.83 -4.53 0.86
CA HIS A 79 -1.55 -5.18 -0.24
C HIS A 79 -0.67 -6.24 -0.93
N GLY A 80 0.58 -5.89 -1.25
CA GLY A 80 1.53 -6.85 -1.83
C GLY A 80 1.71 -8.10 -0.96
N VAL A 81 1.94 -7.91 0.34
CA VAL A 81 2.09 -9.00 1.32
C VAL A 81 0.83 -9.84 1.42
N ALA A 82 -0.34 -9.22 1.52
CA ALA A 82 -1.62 -9.91 1.67
C ALA A 82 -1.99 -10.76 0.46
N PHE A 83 -1.75 -10.27 -0.76
CA PHE A 83 -1.96 -11.05 -1.98
C PHE A 83 -0.91 -12.13 -2.18
N GLN A 84 0.34 -11.93 -1.75
CA GLN A 84 1.34 -13.00 -1.71
C GLN A 84 0.96 -14.11 -0.73
N TYR A 85 0.38 -13.77 0.40
CA TYR A 85 -0.17 -14.74 1.34
C TYR A 85 -1.38 -15.47 0.72
N GLU A 86 -2.32 -14.76 0.11
CA GLU A 86 -3.43 -15.35 -0.63
C GLU A 86 -2.95 -16.39 -1.63
N LEU A 87 -1.95 -16.06 -2.46
CA LEU A 87 -1.42 -16.98 -3.47
C LEU A 87 -0.88 -18.29 -2.86
N LYS A 88 -0.25 -18.22 -1.69
CA LYS A 88 0.29 -19.40 -0.97
C LYS A 88 -0.78 -20.22 -0.25
N HIS A 89 -1.90 -19.59 0.08
CA HIS A 89 -3.00 -20.17 0.86
C HIS A 89 -4.31 -20.23 0.05
N ARG A 90 -4.18 -20.22 -1.28
CA ARG A 90 -5.32 -20.07 -2.20
C ARG A 90 -6.31 -21.20 -2.00
N ILE A 91 -7.58 -20.83 -1.93
CA ILE A 91 -8.70 -21.76 -1.95
C ILE A 91 -9.28 -21.71 -3.36
N GLU A 92 -9.21 -22.82 -4.08
CA GLU A 92 -9.76 -22.90 -5.44
C GLU A 92 -11.25 -22.51 -5.47
N ASN A 93 -11.65 -21.83 -6.54
CA ASN A 93 -13.02 -21.37 -6.76
C ASN A 93 -13.58 -20.42 -5.68
N ARG A 94 -12.71 -19.73 -4.95
CA ARG A 94 -13.08 -18.71 -3.98
C ARG A 94 -12.35 -17.42 -4.31
N ASP A 95 -13.02 -16.29 -4.16
CA ASP A 95 -12.39 -15.00 -4.39
C ASP A 95 -11.22 -14.80 -3.42
N GLY A 96 -10.00 -14.66 -3.95
CA GLY A 96 -8.79 -14.48 -3.16
C GLY A 96 -8.84 -13.26 -2.24
N ARG A 97 -9.64 -12.24 -2.60
CA ARG A 97 -9.85 -11.06 -1.75
C ARG A 97 -10.44 -11.43 -0.38
N ARG A 98 -11.13 -12.57 -0.24
CA ARG A 98 -11.60 -13.07 1.06
C ARG A 98 -10.49 -13.46 2.02
N ILE A 99 -9.29 -13.73 1.51
CA ILE A 99 -8.09 -13.98 2.29
C ILE A 99 -7.30 -12.67 2.44
N ALA A 100 -7.08 -11.94 1.35
CA ALA A 100 -6.23 -10.76 1.36
C ALA A 100 -6.83 -9.56 2.13
N PHE A 101 -8.12 -9.27 1.96
CA PHE A 101 -8.75 -8.06 2.52
C PHE A 101 -8.78 -8.04 4.06
N PRO A 102 -9.18 -9.12 4.76
CA PRO A 102 -9.09 -9.14 6.22
C PRO A 102 -7.64 -8.95 6.72
N MET A 103 -6.67 -9.56 6.03
CA MET A 103 -5.25 -9.40 6.35
C MET A 103 -4.79 -7.95 6.18
N ILE A 104 -5.20 -7.27 5.10
CA ILE A 104 -4.90 -5.84 4.90
C ILE A 104 -5.42 -5.01 6.08
N VAL A 105 -6.69 -5.21 6.47
CA VAL A 105 -7.32 -4.46 7.56
C VAL A 105 -6.60 -4.67 8.89
N ASP A 106 -6.22 -5.91 9.20
CA ASP A 106 -5.53 -6.23 10.44
C ASP A 106 -4.10 -5.67 10.47
N LEU A 107 -3.32 -5.85 9.40
CA LEU A 107 -1.96 -5.29 9.30
C LEU A 107 -1.97 -3.76 9.35
N MET A 108 -2.89 -3.10 8.63
CA MET A 108 -3.02 -1.64 8.71
C MET A 108 -3.42 -1.17 10.11
N GLY A 109 -4.22 -1.97 10.84
CA GLY A 109 -4.58 -1.69 12.23
C GLY A 109 -3.46 -1.87 13.24
N GLU A 110 -2.58 -2.85 13.04
CA GLU A 110 -1.35 -3.03 13.83
C GLU A 110 -0.40 -1.84 13.65
N LEU A 111 -0.37 -1.24 12.45
CA LEU A 111 0.41 -0.02 12.21
C LEU A 111 -0.20 1.18 12.95
N LYS A 112 -1.50 1.44 12.74
CA LYS A 112 -2.27 2.49 13.42
C LYS A 112 -3.79 2.18 13.44
N PRO A 113 -4.49 2.37 14.58
CA PRO A 113 -5.94 2.15 14.65
C PRO A 113 -6.77 2.96 13.64
N ALA A 114 -6.39 4.22 13.38
CA ALA A 114 -7.08 5.06 12.39
C ALA A 114 -6.94 4.51 10.96
N TRP A 115 -5.82 3.85 10.65
CA TRP A 115 -5.57 3.25 9.36
C TRP A 115 -6.38 1.96 9.14
N LYS A 116 -6.70 1.22 10.22
CA LYS A 116 -7.64 0.08 10.18
C LYS A 116 -8.99 0.51 9.60
N LEU A 117 -9.59 1.55 10.18
CA LEU A 117 -10.90 2.03 9.79
C LEU A 117 -10.89 2.55 8.35
N ARG A 118 -9.84 3.28 7.98
CA ARG A 118 -9.68 3.77 6.60
C ARG A 118 -9.56 2.62 5.60
N ALA A 119 -8.69 1.64 5.86
CA ALA A 119 -8.52 0.47 4.98
C ALA A 119 -9.83 -0.33 4.84
N GLN A 120 -10.57 -0.50 5.94
CA GLN A 120 -11.89 -1.16 5.90
C GLN A 120 -12.87 -0.39 5.00
N ASN A 121 -12.96 0.93 5.13
CA ASN A 121 -13.84 1.75 4.29
C ASN A 121 -13.46 1.66 2.80
N GLU A 122 -12.17 1.73 2.46
CA GLU A 122 -11.69 1.61 1.07
C GLU A 122 -12.01 0.21 0.47
N ILE A 123 -11.90 -0.84 1.28
CA ILE A 123 -12.29 -2.20 0.91
C ILE A 123 -13.81 -2.30 0.73
N ASP A 124 -14.61 -1.75 1.64
CA ASP A 124 -16.07 -1.77 1.57
C ASP A 124 -16.58 -1.02 0.33
N GLU A 125 -15.97 0.14 0.02
CA GLU A 125 -16.23 0.88 -1.22
C GLU A 125 -15.90 0.04 -2.45
N THR A 126 -14.76 -0.66 -2.44
CA THR A 126 -14.38 -1.57 -3.53
C THR A 126 -15.41 -2.68 -3.71
N LEU A 127 -15.82 -3.33 -2.62
CA LEU A 127 -16.80 -4.43 -2.64
C LEU A 127 -18.21 -3.97 -3.00
N SER A 128 -18.57 -2.71 -2.72
CA SER A 128 -19.85 -2.15 -3.15
C SER A 128 -19.97 -2.05 -4.68
N ARG A 129 -18.84 -1.82 -5.38
CA ARG A 129 -18.76 -1.69 -6.85
C ARG A 129 -18.38 -3.01 -7.53
N SER A 130 -17.63 -3.84 -6.83
CA SER A 130 -17.14 -5.14 -7.29
C SER A 130 -17.23 -6.16 -6.15
N PRO A 131 -18.43 -6.73 -5.91
CA PRO A 131 -18.64 -7.75 -4.88
C PRO A 131 -17.71 -8.96 -5.07
N TYR A 132 -17.57 -9.77 -4.02
CA TYR A 132 -16.84 -11.04 -4.12
C TYR A 132 -17.41 -11.93 -5.22
N ASP A 133 -16.53 -12.55 -6.00
CA ASP A 133 -16.91 -13.54 -7.00
C ASP A 133 -16.42 -14.93 -6.58
N ASP A 134 -17.29 -15.65 -5.89
CA ASP A 134 -17.06 -17.06 -5.52
C ASP A 134 -17.80 -18.03 -6.46
N LYS A 135 -18.32 -17.55 -7.59
CA LYS A 135 -19.08 -18.41 -8.49
C LYS A 135 -18.11 -19.20 -9.37
N GLN A 136 -18.27 -20.52 -9.38
CA GLN A 136 -17.68 -21.39 -10.38
C GLN A 136 -18.24 -21.00 -11.76
N TYR A 137 -17.36 -20.76 -12.74
CA TYR A 137 -17.69 -20.92 -14.15
C TYR A 137 -17.43 -22.36 -14.57
#